data_AF-A0AAU0L2K8-F1
#
_entry.id   AF-A0AAU0L2K8-F1
#
_cell.length_a   1.000
_cell.length_b   1.000
_cell.length_c   1.000
_cell.angle_alpha   90.00
_cell.angle_beta   90.00
_cell.angle_gamma   90.00
#
_symmetry.space_group_name_H-M   'P 1'
#
loop_
_entity.id
_entity.type
_entity.pdbx_description
1 polymer ?
#
loop_
_entity_poly.entity_id
_entity_poly.type
_entity_poly.pdbx_seq_one_letter_code
_entity_poly.pdbx_strand_id
1 'polypeptide(L)'
;MANLNGNKDKFHDDEYQELLKRVDAKRDSIINESQNSITGLKNLQQNVVDEEYNKQLKELLEVVAKANTPEEANRVFRYTKKWTADQLKPLHAALGRRLCELPQPEVKEPPSLLVRIQNAPDLTELDALEIDVSARDPKIVPTLMAEVHKRRKQLEAPVNLIDEAFP
;
A
#
# COMPACT_ATOMS: atom_id res chain seq x y z
N MET A 1 -19.41 -50.81 0.52
CA MET A 1 -18.43 -51.86 0.88
C MET A 1 -19.03 -53.19 0.50
N ALA A 2 -18.37 -53.97 -0.37
CA ALA A 2 -18.91 -55.24 -0.86
C ALA A 2 -19.02 -56.24 0.30
N ASN A 3 -20.19 -56.88 0.44
CA ASN A 3 -20.45 -57.91 1.44
C ASN A 3 -19.71 -59.20 1.06
N LEU A 4 -18.41 -59.24 1.31
CA LEU A 4 -17.56 -60.42 1.10
C LEU A 4 -17.73 -61.46 2.22
N ASN A 5 -18.42 -61.10 3.31
CA ASN A 5 -18.51 -61.97 4.49
C ASN A 5 -19.56 -63.09 4.31
N GLY A 6 -20.54 -62.90 3.41
CA GLY A 6 -21.58 -63.89 3.12
C GLY A 6 -21.13 -65.10 2.28
N ASN A 7 -19.92 -65.09 1.72
CA ASN A 7 -19.38 -66.18 0.88
C ASN A 7 -18.16 -66.86 1.49
N LYS A 8 -17.78 -66.53 2.73
CA LYS A 8 -16.62 -67.12 3.42
C LYS A 8 -16.69 -68.66 3.50
N ASP A 9 -17.91 -69.20 3.60
CA ASP A 9 -18.20 -70.64 3.71
C ASP A 9 -18.09 -71.41 2.39
N LYS A 10 -17.82 -70.73 1.25
CA LYS A 10 -17.80 -71.31 -0.10
C LYS A 10 -16.41 -71.40 -0.74
N PHE A 11 -15.37 -70.94 -0.05
CA PHE A 11 -13.99 -70.90 -0.55
C PHE A 11 -13.03 -71.47 0.49
N HIS A 12 -11.90 -72.03 0.03
CA HIS A 12 -10.81 -72.40 0.93
C HIS A 12 -10.22 -71.13 1.56
N ASP A 13 -9.81 -71.17 2.84
CA ASP A 13 -9.44 -69.97 3.60
C ASP A 13 -8.33 -69.16 2.91
N ASP A 14 -7.37 -69.85 2.28
CA ASP A 14 -6.28 -69.23 1.50
C ASP A 14 -6.78 -68.42 0.28
N GLU A 15 -7.74 -68.95 -0.48
CA GLU A 15 -8.31 -68.28 -1.65
C GLU A 15 -9.10 -67.03 -1.26
N TYR A 16 -9.79 -67.08 -0.12
CA TYR A 16 -10.52 -65.94 0.42
C TYR A 16 -9.59 -64.80 0.83
N GLN A 17 -8.46 -65.12 1.47
CA GLN A 17 -7.44 -64.12 1.84
C GLN A 17 -6.76 -63.51 0.60
N GLU A 18 -6.49 -64.31 -0.44
CA GLU A 18 -5.97 -63.84 -1.73
C GLU A 18 -6.92 -62.82 -2.39
N LEU A 19 -8.22 -63.12 -2.38
CA LEU A 19 -9.25 -62.23 -2.92
C LEU A 19 -9.38 -60.93 -2.13
N LEU A 20 -9.34 -60.98 -0.80
CA LEU A 20 -9.33 -59.78 0.03
C LEU A 20 -8.14 -58.88 -0.29
N LYS A 21 -6.93 -59.44 -0.32
CA LYS A 21 -5.71 -58.71 -0.70
C LYS A 21 -5.83 -58.07 -2.08
N ARG A 22 -6.40 -58.79 -3.05
CA ARG A 22 -6.60 -58.26 -4.41
C ARG A 22 -7.62 -57.12 -4.46
N VAL A 23 -8.71 -57.23 -3.69
CA VAL A 23 -9.73 -56.18 -3.58
C VAL A 23 -9.14 -54.94 -2.90
N ASP A 24 -8.38 -55.11 -1.83
CA ASP A 24 -7.72 -54.00 -1.12
C ASP A 24 -6.66 -53.34 -2.01
N ALA A 25 -5.79 -54.13 -2.66
CA ALA A 25 -4.81 -53.60 -3.61
C ALA A 25 -5.48 -52.85 -4.77
N LYS A 26 -6.62 -53.36 -5.29
CA LYS A 26 -7.37 -52.68 -6.35
C LYS A 26 -8.03 -51.41 -5.84
N ARG A 27 -8.56 -51.41 -4.61
CA ARG A 27 -9.11 -50.22 -3.96
C ARG A 27 -8.05 -49.15 -3.77
N ASP A 28 -6.87 -49.51 -3.29
CA ASP A 28 -5.76 -48.59 -3.06
C ASP A 28 -5.23 -48.02 -4.39
N SER A 29 -5.12 -48.85 -5.43
CA SER A 29 -4.79 -48.41 -6.79
C SER A 29 -5.79 -47.37 -7.32
N ILE A 30 -7.10 -47.60 -7.15
CA ILE A 30 -8.15 -46.67 -7.58
C ILE A 30 -8.09 -45.36 -6.78
N ILE A 31 -7.87 -45.44 -5.46
CA ILE A 31 -7.75 -44.25 -4.60
C ILE A 31 -6.53 -43.43 -5.02
N ASN A 32 -5.38 -44.07 -5.23
CA ASN A 32 -4.15 -43.39 -5.61
C ASN A 32 -4.25 -42.70 -6.98
N GLU A 33 -4.83 -43.37 -7.99
CA GLU A 33 -5.12 -42.77 -9.30
C GLU A 33 -6.03 -41.54 -9.16
N SER A 34 -7.09 -41.66 -8.34
CA SER A 34 -8.02 -40.55 -8.09
C SER A 34 -7.32 -39.36 -7.42
N GLN A 35 -6.46 -39.61 -6.42
CA GLN A 35 -5.69 -38.56 -5.75
C GLN A 35 -4.71 -37.85 -6.69
N ASN A 36 -4.06 -38.60 -7.59
CA ASN A 36 -3.18 -38.03 -8.61
C ASN A 36 -3.94 -37.13 -9.59
N SER A 37 -5.12 -37.57 -10.07
CA SER A 37 -5.97 -36.75 -10.93
C SER A 37 -6.47 -35.48 -10.24
N ILE A 38 -6.91 -35.58 -8.98
CA ILE A 38 -7.34 -34.42 -8.18
C ILE A 38 -6.19 -33.43 -7.98
N THR A 39 -5.00 -33.94 -7.67
CA THR A 39 -3.79 -33.11 -7.50
C THR A 39 -3.43 -32.39 -8.80
N GLY A 40 -3.50 -33.08 -9.94
CA GLY A 40 -3.29 -32.48 -11.26
C GLY A 40 -4.27 -31.34 -11.56
N LEU A 41 -5.57 -31.55 -11.30
CA LEU A 41 -6.59 -30.52 -11.48
C LEU A 41 -6.38 -29.31 -10.58
N LYS A 42 -6.04 -29.53 -9.31
CA LYS A 42 -5.74 -28.45 -8.36
C LYS A 42 -4.55 -27.61 -8.80
N ASN A 43 -3.50 -28.25 -9.30
CA ASN A 43 -2.33 -27.55 -9.84
C ASN A 43 -2.69 -26.73 -11.09
N LEU A 44 -3.52 -27.25 -12.00
CA LEU A 44 -3.99 -26.48 -13.16
C LEU A 44 -4.80 -25.24 -12.74
N GLN A 45 -5.72 -25.40 -11.78
CA GLN A 45 -6.51 -24.27 -11.28
C GLN A 45 -5.62 -23.20 -10.63
N GLN A 46 -4.61 -23.61 -9.85
CA GLN A 46 -3.68 -22.68 -9.24
C GLN A 46 -2.88 -21.90 -10.29
N ASN A 47 -2.35 -22.58 -11.32
CA ASN A 47 -1.61 -21.92 -12.41
C ASN A 47 -2.48 -20.89 -13.15
N VAL A 48 -3.76 -21.19 -13.43
CA VAL A 48 -4.67 -20.25 -14.08
C VAL A 48 -4.92 -19.01 -13.21
N VAL A 49 -5.10 -19.20 -11.91
CA VAL A 49 -5.28 -18.09 -10.95
C VAL A 49 -4.01 -17.22 -10.89
N ASP A 50 -2.83 -17.84 -10.88
CA ASP A 50 -1.55 -17.13 -10.82
C ASP A 50 -1.26 -16.37 -12.13
N GLU A 51 -1.60 -16.93 -13.29
CA GLU A 51 -1.50 -16.25 -14.59
C GLU A 51 -2.44 -15.04 -14.68
N GLU A 52 -3.70 -15.19 -14.27
CA GLU A 52 -4.66 -14.07 -14.27
C GLU A 52 -4.19 -12.96 -13.32
N TYR A 53 -3.72 -13.32 -12.14
CA TYR A 53 -3.12 -12.39 -11.18
C TYR A 53 -1.93 -11.64 -11.78
N ASN A 54 -0.98 -12.34 -12.38
CA ASN A 54 0.22 -11.73 -12.97
C ASN A 54 -0.14 -10.79 -14.12
N LYS A 55 -1.12 -11.17 -14.96
CA LYS A 55 -1.62 -10.32 -16.04
C LYS A 55 -2.25 -9.03 -15.51
N GLN A 56 -3.15 -9.15 -14.52
CA GLN A 56 -3.80 -8.00 -13.88
C GLN A 56 -2.78 -7.10 -13.19
N LEU A 57 -1.77 -7.67 -12.50
CA LEU A 57 -0.70 -6.91 -11.87
C LEU A 57 0.08 -6.08 -12.88
N LYS A 58 0.49 -6.69 -14.00
CA LYS A 58 1.23 -6.00 -15.04
C LYS A 58 0.44 -4.84 -15.64
N GLU A 59 -0.84 -5.06 -15.93
CA GLU A 59 -1.73 -4.02 -16.46
C GLU A 59 -1.89 -2.85 -15.47
N LEU A 60 -2.13 -3.16 -14.19
CA LEU A 60 -2.28 -2.12 -13.16
C LEU A 60 -0.98 -1.35 -12.93
N LEU A 61 0.18 -2.01 -12.95
CA LEU A 61 1.48 -1.35 -12.86
C LEU A 61 1.73 -0.41 -14.05
N GLU A 62 1.30 -0.80 -15.26
CA GLU A 62 1.37 0.06 -16.43
C GLU A 62 0.46 1.29 -16.30
N VAL A 63 -0.75 1.11 -15.75
CA VAL A 63 -1.67 2.23 -15.44
C VAL A 63 -1.04 3.17 -14.41
N VAL A 64 -0.41 2.65 -13.35
CA VAL A 64 0.31 3.48 -12.37
C VAL A 64 1.46 4.24 -13.05
N ALA A 65 2.25 3.58 -13.90
CA ALA A 65 3.37 4.21 -14.59
C ALA A 65 2.93 5.34 -15.54
N LYS A 66 1.77 5.18 -16.20
CA LYS A 66 1.18 6.18 -17.11
C LYS A 66 0.37 7.27 -16.41
N ALA A 67 0.05 7.10 -15.13
CA ALA A 67 -0.74 8.06 -14.39
C ALA A 67 0.01 9.39 -14.25
N ASN A 68 -0.67 10.49 -14.60
CA ASN A 68 -0.13 11.85 -14.47
C ASN A 68 -0.78 12.62 -13.32
N THR A 69 -1.81 12.04 -12.70
CA THR A 69 -2.50 12.61 -11.54
C THR A 69 -2.55 11.60 -10.40
N PRO A 70 -2.52 12.07 -9.14
CA PRO A 70 -2.64 11.17 -7.99
C PRO A 70 -3.99 10.43 -7.97
N GLU A 71 -5.07 11.03 -8.49
CA GLU A 71 -6.37 10.37 -8.63
C GLU A 71 -6.36 9.19 -9.61
N GLU A 72 -5.72 9.34 -10.77
CA GLU A 72 -5.57 8.25 -11.74
C GLU A 72 -4.75 7.11 -11.17
N ALA A 73 -3.67 7.45 -10.45
CA ALA A 73 -2.81 6.49 -9.79
C ALA A 73 -3.59 5.73 -8.69
N ASN A 74 -4.43 6.41 -7.91
CA ASN A 74 -5.27 5.81 -6.86
C ASN A 74 -6.45 4.97 -7.40
N ARG A 75 -6.84 5.12 -8.67
CA ARG A 75 -7.95 4.36 -9.27
C ARG A 75 -7.67 2.85 -9.29
N VAL A 76 -6.40 2.44 -9.35
CA VAL A 76 -6.00 1.02 -9.41
C VAL A 76 -6.53 0.20 -8.24
N PHE A 77 -6.73 0.81 -7.08
CA PHE A 77 -7.28 0.14 -5.90
C PHE A 77 -8.73 -0.33 -6.04
N ARG A 78 -9.48 0.24 -6.97
CA ARG A 78 -10.85 -0.22 -7.25
C ARG A 78 -10.86 -1.64 -7.81
N TYR A 79 -9.80 -2.02 -8.54
CA TYR A 79 -9.67 -3.30 -9.22
C TYR A 79 -9.02 -4.38 -8.34
N THR A 80 -8.32 -3.97 -7.27
CA THR A 80 -7.62 -4.88 -6.36
C THR A 80 -8.39 -5.21 -5.08
N LYS A 81 -9.71 -4.96 -5.03
CA LYS A 81 -10.53 -5.26 -3.83
C LYS A 81 -10.52 -6.73 -3.42
N LYS A 82 -10.34 -7.64 -4.38
CA LYS A 82 -10.31 -9.09 -4.16
C LYS A 82 -8.91 -9.64 -3.86
N TRP A 83 -7.89 -8.78 -3.82
CA TRP A 83 -6.50 -9.18 -3.67
C TRP A 83 -6.11 -9.32 -2.21
N THR A 84 -5.19 -10.25 -1.95
CA THR A 84 -4.59 -10.40 -0.62
C THR A 84 -3.57 -9.29 -0.34
N ALA A 85 -3.23 -9.09 0.94
CA ALA A 85 -2.24 -8.08 1.34
C ALA A 85 -0.87 -8.30 0.66
N ASP A 86 -0.46 -9.55 0.46
CA ASP A 86 0.81 -9.88 -0.21
C ASP A 86 0.79 -9.53 -1.70
N GLN A 87 -0.32 -9.76 -2.38
CA GLN A 87 -0.53 -9.39 -3.78
C GLN A 87 -0.55 -7.87 -4.00
N LEU A 88 -0.94 -7.10 -2.99
CA LEU A 88 -1.00 -5.63 -3.03
C LEU A 88 0.36 -4.96 -2.82
N LYS A 89 1.31 -5.60 -2.12
CA LYS A 89 2.65 -5.06 -1.84
C LYS A 89 3.37 -4.48 -3.08
N PRO A 90 3.48 -5.18 -4.22
CA PRO A 90 4.17 -4.64 -5.40
C PRO A 90 3.47 -3.39 -5.96
N LEU A 91 2.13 -3.38 -5.96
CA LEU A 91 1.33 -2.25 -6.44
C LEU A 91 1.45 -1.03 -5.51
N HIS A 92 1.42 -1.23 -4.19
CA HIS A 92 1.65 -0.16 -3.21
C HIS A 92 3.04 0.47 -3.38
N ALA A 93 4.08 -0.34 -3.57
CA ALA A 93 5.43 0.16 -3.75
C ALA A 93 5.57 0.97 -5.05
N ALA A 94 4.96 0.50 -6.15
CA ALA A 94 4.97 1.22 -7.42
C ALA A 94 4.17 2.53 -7.34
N LEU A 95 2.99 2.49 -6.72
CA LEU A 95 2.14 3.65 -6.55
C LEU A 95 2.78 4.71 -5.65
N GLY A 96 3.35 4.32 -4.51
CA GLY A 96 4.04 5.24 -3.61
C GLY A 96 5.18 5.98 -4.32
N ARG A 97 5.98 5.26 -5.12
CA ARG A 97 7.01 5.89 -5.96
C ARG A 97 6.43 6.91 -6.94
N ARG A 98 5.38 6.53 -7.67
CA ARG A 98 4.74 7.45 -8.62
C ARG A 98 4.14 8.67 -7.95
N LEU A 99 3.47 8.50 -6.81
CA LEU A 99 2.89 9.61 -6.04
C LEU A 99 3.97 10.56 -5.49
N CYS A 100 5.17 10.07 -5.16
CA CYS A 100 6.30 10.92 -4.79
C CYS A 100 6.89 11.69 -5.97
N GLU A 101 6.85 11.13 -7.19
CA GLU A 101 7.32 11.80 -8.41
C GLU A 101 6.33 12.83 -8.95
N LEU A 102 5.03 12.62 -8.73
CA LEU A 102 4.00 13.56 -9.15
C LEU A 102 4.11 14.86 -8.33
N PRO A 103 3.93 16.03 -8.96
CA PRO A 103 3.89 17.29 -8.24
C PRO A 103 2.74 17.22 -7.24
N GLN A 104 3.06 17.23 -5.96
CA GLN A 104 2.04 17.34 -4.93
C GLN A 104 1.32 18.67 -5.14
N PRO A 105 -0.01 18.72 -4.98
CA PRO A 105 -0.71 20.00 -5.01
C PRO A 105 0.01 20.90 -4.03
N GLU A 106 0.54 22.04 -4.50
CA GLU A 106 1.08 23.05 -3.61
C GLU A 106 0.00 23.30 -2.58
N VAL A 107 0.31 22.95 -1.33
CA VAL A 107 -0.63 23.09 -0.23
C VAL A 107 -0.82 24.61 -0.10
N LYS A 108 -1.86 25.14 -0.77
CA LYS A 108 -2.34 26.51 -0.66
C LYS A 108 -2.97 26.76 0.71
N GLU A 109 -2.56 26.01 1.74
CA GLU A 109 -2.79 26.46 3.09
C GLU A 109 -1.91 27.69 3.27
N PRO A 110 -2.48 28.80 3.74
CA PRO A 110 -1.66 29.96 4.07
C PRO A 110 -0.55 29.47 5.01
N PRO A 111 0.73 29.84 4.74
CA PRO A 111 1.83 29.42 5.59
C PRO A 111 1.48 29.70 7.05
N SER A 112 1.86 28.78 7.93
CA SER A 112 1.52 28.90 9.36
C SER A 112 1.89 30.29 9.88
N LEU A 113 1.13 30.80 10.85
CA LEU A 113 1.33 32.15 11.39
C LEU A 113 2.79 32.39 11.82
N LEU A 114 3.43 31.36 12.37
CA LEU A 114 4.86 31.35 12.70
C LEU A 114 5.76 31.62 11.48
N VAL A 115 5.50 30.92 10.36
CA VAL A 115 6.25 31.11 9.09
C VAL A 115 6.00 32.50 8.52
N ARG A 116 4.79 33.03 8.64
CA ARG A 116 4.47 34.40 8.22
C ARG A 116 5.26 35.44 9.04
N ILE A 117 5.39 35.24 10.35
CA ILE A 117 6.18 36.11 11.23
C ILE A 117 7.66 36.05 10.86
N GLN A 118 8.22 34.86 10.61
CA GLN A 118 9.63 34.71 10.25
C GLN A 118 9.97 35.31 8.88
N ASN A 119 9.04 35.28 7.94
CA ASN A 119 9.22 35.79 6.58
C ASN A 119 8.67 37.21 6.38
N ALA A 120 8.25 37.91 7.42
CA ALA A 120 7.70 39.26 7.31
C ALA A 120 8.74 40.20 6.65
N PRO A 121 8.40 40.88 5.54
CA PRO A 121 9.32 41.70 4.76
C PRO A 121 9.62 43.05 5.44
N ASP A 122 8.66 43.63 6.15
CA ASP A 122 8.77 44.93 6.79
C ASP A 122 8.12 44.95 8.19
N LEU A 123 8.37 46.05 8.93
CA LEU A 123 7.76 46.26 10.25
C LEU A 123 6.24 46.39 10.15
N THR A 124 5.70 46.90 9.04
CA THR A 124 4.25 47.07 8.82
C THR A 124 3.51 45.74 8.78
N GLU A 125 4.00 44.76 8.01
CA GLU A 125 3.42 43.41 7.97
C GLU A 125 3.64 42.67 9.28
N LEU A 126 4.77 42.90 9.95
CA LEU A 126 5.03 42.30 11.26
C LEU A 126 4.03 42.79 12.32
N ASP A 127 3.68 44.08 12.32
CA ASP A 127 2.67 44.65 13.22
C ASP A 127 1.26 44.11 12.93
N ALA A 128 0.90 43.91 11.66
CA ALA A 128 -0.36 43.26 11.30
C ALA A 128 -0.43 41.82 11.83
N LEU A 129 0.68 41.08 11.76
CA LEU A 129 0.78 39.72 12.31
C LEU A 129 0.74 39.71 13.84
N GLU A 130 1.26 40.74 14.52
CA GLU A 130 1.21 40.87 15.98
C GLU A 130 -0.25 40.93 16.51
N ILE A 131 -1.13 41.60 15.76
CA ILE A 131 -2.57 41.62 16.03
C ILE A 131 -3.17 40.22 15.89
N ASP A 132 -2.85 39.52 14.79
CA ASP A 132 -3.32 38.16 14.53
C ASP A 132 -2.83 37.14 15.58
N VAL A 133 -1.60 37.31 16.09
CA VAL A 133 -1.04 36.51 17.20
C VAL A 133 -1.85 36.74 18.46
N SER A 134 -2.17 37.98 18.78
CA SER A 134 -2.88 38.36 20.01
C SER A 134 -4.30 37.79 20.06
N ALA A 135 -4.90 37.49 18.90
CA ALA A 135 -6.20 36.84 18.78
C ALA A 135 -6.14 35.30 18.91
N ARG A 136 -4.96 34.69 19.10
CA ARG A 136 -4.78 33.23 19.24
C ARG A 136 -4.91 32.75 20.69
N ASP A 137 -4.86 31.43 20.86
CA ASP A 137 -4.97 30.79 22.18
C ASP A 137 -3.85 31.31 23.13
N PRO A 138 -4.17 31.69 24.37
CA PRO A 138 -3.22 32.22 25.35
C PRO A 138 -1.98 31.33 25.57
N LYS A 139 -2.06 30.02 25.31
CA LYS A 139 -0.92 29.09 25.41
C LYS A 139 0.10 29.24 24.28
N ILE A 140 -0.32 29.65 23.08
CA ILE A 140 0.55 29.76 21.89
C ILE A 140 1.02 31.20 21.64
N VAL A 141 0.28 32.20 22.14
CA VAL A 141 0.63 33.63 22.09
C VAL A 141 2.08 33.91 22.54
N PRO A 142 2.57 33.44 23.71
CA PRO A 142 3.92 33.80 24.17
C PRO A 142 5.03 33.30 23.23
N THR A 143 4.87 32.10 22.66
CA THR A 143 5.83 31.52 21.71
C THR A 143 5.86 32.31 20.41
N LEU A 144 4.70 32.67 19.87
CA LEU A 144 4.60 33.46 18.64
C LEU A 144 5.10 34.89 18.84
N MET A 145 4.79 35.51 19.99
CA MET A 145 5.30 36.82 20.36
C MET A 145 6.82 36.83 20.44
N ALA A 146 7.46 35.79 21.00
CA ALA A 146 8.92 35.70 21.03
C ALA A 146 9.54 35.77 19.61
N GLU A 147 8.88 35.15 18.63
CA GLU A 147 9.31 35.17 17.22
C GLU A 147 9.02 36.53 16.55
N VAL A 148 7.94 37.22 16.91
CA VAL A 148 7.69 38.62 16.48
C VAL A 148 8.81 39.54 16.97
N HIS A 149 9.16 39.48 18.25
CA HIS A 149 10.25 40.29 18.82
C HIS A 149 11.60 39.99 18.16
N LYS A 150 11.85 38.71 17.85
CA LYS A 150 13.06 38.28 17.14
C LYS A 150 13.10 38.84 15.72
N ARG A 151 12.01 38.76 14.96
CA ARG A 151 11.94 39.32 13.60
C ARG A 151 12.05 40.85 13.63
N ARG A 152 11.42 41.52 14.59
CA ARG A 152 11.51 42.97 14.77
C ARG A 152 12.97 43.42 14.92
N LYS A 153 13.73 42.75 15.78
CA LYS A 153 15.18 42.98 15.92
C LYS A 153 15.98 42.71 14.66
N GLN A 154 15.59 41.74 13.82
CA GLN A 154 16.26 41.47 12.54
C GLN A 154 15.97 42.56 11.50
N LEU A 155 14.75 43.11 11.49
CA LEU A 155 14.35 44.19 10.59
C LEU A 155 14.86 45.56 11.05
N GLU A 156 14.99 45.77 12.36
CA GLU A 156 15.56 46.97 12.98
C GLU A 156 17.10 46.95 13.03
N ALA A 157 17.71 45.78 12.88
CA ALA A 157 19.16 45.70 12.71
C ALA A 157 19.52 46.46 11.43
N PRO A 158 20.49 47.39 11.48
CA PRO A 158 20.88 48.12 10.29
C PRO A 158 21.32 47.12 9.23
N VAL A 159 20.64 47.15 8.07
CA VAL A 159 21.21 46.62 6.83
C VAL A 159 22.60 47.22 6.76
N ASN A 160 23.63 46.39 6.95
CA ASN A 160 24.98 46.76 6.62
C ASN A 160 24.96 47.11 5.14
N LEU A 161 24.86 48.41 4.86
CA LEU A 161 25.20 49.01 3.57
C LEU A 161 26.68 48.72 3.33
N ILE A 162 26.94 47.60 2.68
CA ILE A 162 28.18 47.24 1.99
C ILE A 162 27.67 46.67 0.66
N ASP A 163 27.92 47.17 -0.54
CA ASP A 163 28.78 48.22 -1.07
C ASP A 163 28.17 48.53 -2.45
N GLU A 164 27.65 49.74 -2.67
CA GLU A 164 27.52 50.28 -4.04
C GLU A 164 28.03 51.72 -4.01
N ALA A 165 29.31 51.84 -3.64
CA ALA A 165 30.12 52.96 -4.10
C ALA A 165 30.36 52.77 -5.61
N PHE A 166 29.55 53.44 -6.43
CA PHE A 166 30.03 53.94 -7.72
C PHE A 166 31.09 55.01 -7.43
N PRO A 167 32.31 54.86 -7.95
CA PRO A 167 32.60 55.25 -9.33
C PRO A 167 33.39 54.24 -10.17
#